data_AF-A0AA47NBX5-F1
#
_entry.id   AF-A0AA47NBX5-F1
#
_cell.length_a   1.000
_cell.length_b   1.000
_cell.length_c   1.000
_cell.angle_alpha   90.00
_cell.angle_beta   90.00
_cell.angle_gamma   90.00
#
_symmetry.space_group_name_H-M   'P 1'
#
loop_
_entity.id
_entity.type
_entity.pdbx_description
1 polymer ?
#
loop_
_entity_poly.entity_id
_entity_poly.type
_entity_poly.pdbx_seq_one_letter_code
_entity_poly.pdbx_strand_id
1 'polypeptide(L)'
;MDVLTFLQRPTERIQTYQALLKEMIKNKAKSGQNCCVLEDAFSMVSCLPCRSDKLRQVSLIENYPAPLSALGEPVRQGVLTVWEESPEIKTASRGQQRQVFLFKDCVILCKLKRGPSVNTDTYVFKNKMKVRN
;
A
#
# COMPACT_ATOMS: atom_id res chain seq x y z
N MET A 1 17.40 17.51 -21.48
CA MET A 1 16.92 16.69 -20.35
C MET A 1 15.61 16.04 -20.77
N ASP A 2 15.42 14.76 -20.44
CA ASP A 2 14.24 13.97 -20.78
C ASP A 2 13.09 14.21 -19.77
N VAL A 3 11.84 14.02 -20.18
CA VAL A 3 10.64 14.17 -19.32
C VAL A 3 10.71 13.22 -18.11
N LEU A 4 11.28 12.02 -18.30
CA LEU A 4 11.43 11.03 -17.21
C LEU A 4 12.26 11.58 -16.04
N THR A 5 13.26 12.43 -16.29
CA THR A 5 14.07 12.98 -15.20
C THR A 5 13.29 13.99 -14.36
N PHE A 6 12.35 14.73 -14.96
CA PHE A 6 11.47 15.63 -14.21
C PHE A 6 10.47 14.86 -13.35
N LEU A 7 10.00 13.69 -13.81
CA LEU A 7 9.09 12.83 -13.05
C LEU A 7 9.75 12.17 -11.83
N GLN A 8 11.08 12.08 -11.80
CA GLN A 8 11.83 11.55 -10.65
C GLN A 8 12.02 12.58 -9.53
N ARG A 9 11.98 13.88 -9.84
CA ARG A 9 12.23 14.97 -8.88
C ARG A 9 11.38 14.90 -7.61
N PRO A 10 10.07 14.57 -7.63
CA PRO A 10 9.27 14.46 -6.40
C PRO A 10 9.81 13.37 -5.47
N THR A 11 10.22 12.23 -6.02
CA THR A 11 10.80 11.12 -5.25
C THR A 11 12.13 11.52 -4.63
N GLU A 12 13.02 12.13 -5.41
CA GLU A 12 14.31 12.65 -4.95
C GLU A 12 14.13 13.72 -3.86
N ARG A 13 13.11 14.57 -4.00
CA ARG A 13 12.82 15.63 -3.03
C ARG A 13 12.36 15.06 -1.68
N ILE A 14 11.54 14.01 -1.68
CA ILE A 14 11.14 13.30 -0.45
C ILE A 14 12.37 12.70 0.23
N GLN A 15 13.27 12.04 -0.53
CA GLN A 15 14.52 11.49 0.01
C GLN A 15 15.41 12.57 0.61
N THR A 16 15.48 13.73 -0.04
CA THR A 16 16.22 14.90 0.47
C THR A 16 15.66 15.36 1.82
N TYR A 17 14.33 15.48 1.95
CA TYR A 17 13.71 15.87 3.22
C TYR A 17 13.96 14.86 4.33
N GLN A 18 13.93 13.55 4.03
CA GLN A 18 14.27 12.51 5.00
C GLN A 18 15.70 12.64 5.51
N ALA A 19 16.66 12.87 4.60
CA ALA A 19 18.08 13.03 4.95
C ALA A 19 18.31 14.27 5.84
N LEU A 20 17.73 15.42 5.45
CA LEU A 20 17.85 16.67 6.20
C LEU A 20 17.24 16.57 7.61
N LEU A 21 16.03 16.01 7.73
CA LEU A 21 15.37 15.83 9.03
C LEU A 21 16.20 14.91 9.95
N LYS A 22 16.74 13.82 9.40
CA LYS A 22 17.62 12.90 10.14
C LYS A 22 18.89 13.59 10.64
N GLU A 23 19.49 14.46 9.83
CA GLU A 23 20.66 15.24 10.22
C GLU A 23 20.33 16.26 11.32
N MET A 24 19.21 16.98 11.20
CA MET A 24 18.75 17.93 12.21
C MET A 24 18.49 17.26 13.57
N ILE A 25 17.83 16.10 13.57
CA ILE A 25 17.61 15.29 14.79
C ILE A 25 18.95 14.92 15.41
N LYS A 26 19.89 14.40 14.62
CA LYS A 26 21.23 14.02 15.09
C LYS A 26 21.97 15.19 15.74
N ASN A 27 21.87 16.39 15.16
CA ASN A 27 22.54 17.59 15.68
C ASN A 27 21.90 18.11 16.97
N LYS A 28 20.56 18.10 17.07
CA LYS A 28 19.84 18.47 18.30
C LYS A 28 20.08 17.48 19.43
N ALA A 29 20.05 16.17 19.14
CA ALA A 29 20.31 15.12 20.12
C ALA A 29 21.72 15.25 20.73
N LYS A 30 22.74 15.54 19.91
CA LYS A 30 24.11 15.83 20.39
C LYS A 30 24.19 17.02 21.35
N SER A 31 23.30 17.99 21.20
CA SER A 31 23.23 19.19 22.03
C SER A 31 22.29 19.03 23.24
N GLY A 32 21.78 17.82 23.49
CA GLY A 32 20.83 17.53 24.57
C GLY A 32 19.45 18.19 24.40
N GLN A 33 19.11 18.63 23.19
CA GLN A 33 17.86 19.34 22.91
C GLN A 33 16.73 18.39 22.52
N ASN A 34 15.50 18.79 22.84
CA ASN A 34 14.29 18.06 22.47
C ASN A 34 14.14 18.00 20.93
N CYS A 35 13.81 16.80 20.43
CA CYS A 35 13.65 16.49 19.01
C CYS A 35 12.23 16.07 18.59
N CYS A 36 11.23 16.08 19.48
CA CYS A 36 9.92 15.44 19.23
C CYS A 36 9.25 15.88 17.92
N VAL A 37 9.18 17.20 17.66
CA VAL A 37 8.56 17.74 16.43
C VAL A 37 9.34 17.32 15.18
N LEU A 38 10.67 17.21 15.27
CA LEU A 38 11.49 16.75 14.15
C LEU A 38 11.33 15.24 13.93
N GLU A 39 11.21 14.45 14.99
CA GLU A 39 10.95 13.01 14.93
C GLU A 39 9.58 12.72 14.32
N ASP A 40 8.54 13.47 14.72
CA ASP A 40 7.20 13.39 14.13
C ASP A 40 7.22 13.75 12.64
N ALA A 41 7.89 14.85 12.27
CA ALA A 41 8.07 15.24 10.88
C ALA A 41 8.83 14.16 10.08
N PHE A 42 9.90 13.60 10.65
CA PHE A 42 10.66 12.52 10.02
C PHE A 42 9.80 11.27 9.82
N SER A 43 8.99 10.89 10.81
CA SER A 43 8.05 9.76 10.71
C SER A 43 7.04 9.96 9.58
N MET A 44 6.46 11.16 9.48
CA MET A 44 5.52 11.51 8.41
C MET A 44 6.19 11.43 7.02
N VAL A 45 7.35 12.06 6.82
CA VAL A 45 8.03 12.05 5.51
C VAL A 45 8.53 10.64 5.15
N SER A 46 8.98 9.87 6.15
CA SER A 46 9.48 8.51 5.96
C SER A 46 8.39 7.53 5.52
N CYS A 47 7.14 7.75 5.92
CA CYS A 47 6.04 6.87 5.52
C CYS A 47 5.48 7.17 4.12
N LEU A 48 5.67 8.38 3.58
CA LEU A 48 5.09 8.79 2.28
C LEU A 48 5.39 7.84 1.11
N PRO A 49 6.63 7.32 0.90
CA PRO A 49 6.89 6.39 -0.20
C PRO A 49 6.08 5.10 -0.09
N CYS A 50 5.99 4.54 1.12
CA CYS A 50 5.21 3.33 1.37
C CYS A 50 3.71 3.58 1.17
N ARG A 51 3.18 4.72 1.66
CA ARG A 51 1.78 5.12 1.46
C ARG A 51 1.44 5.29 -0.03
N SER A 52 2.34 5.91 -0.79
CA SER A 52 2.21 6.07 -2.24
C SER A 52 2.16 4.71 -2.96
N ASP A 53 3.05 3.78 -2.62
CA ASP A 53 3.03 2.45 -3.23
C ASP A 53 1.76 1.66 -2.89
N LYS A 54 1.28 1.73 -1.64
CA LYS A 54 -0.01 1.10 -1.27
C LYS A 54 -1.17 1.65 -2.09
N LEU A 55 -1.28 2.97 -2.24
CA LEU A 55 -2.33 3.60 -3.04
C LEU A 55 -2.21 3.23 -4.52
N ARG A 56 -0.98 3.16 -5.05
CA ARG A 56 -0.70 2.68 -6.40
C ARG A 56 -1.18 1.23 -6.58
N GLN A 57 -0.90 0.34 -5.63
CA GLN A 57 -1.38 -1.05 -5.71
C GLN A 57 -2.91 -1.14 -5.69
N VAL A 58 -3.60 -0.30 -4.91
CA VAL A 58 -5.06 -0.21 -4.93
C VAL A 58 -5.57 0.27 -6.29
N SER A 59 -4.88 1.22 -6.95
CA SER A 59 -5.28 1.68 -8.29
C SER A 59 -5.17 0.63 -9.39
N LEU A 60 -4.47 -0.48 -9.14
CA LEU A 60 -4.37 -1.62 -10.06
C LEU A 60 -5.54 -2.61 -9.91
N ILE A 61 -6.51 -2.35 -9.02
CA ILE A 61 -7.69 -3.19 -8.87
C ILE A 61 -8.67 -2.95 -10.02
N GLU A 62 -9.03 -4.02 -10.72
CA GLU A 62 -10.00 -4.02 -11.81
C GLU A 62 -11.34 -4.61 -11.37
N ASN A 63 -12.43 -4.20 -12.04
CA ASN A 63 -13.79 -4.72 -11.85
C ASN A 63 -14.36 -4.57 -10.42
N TYR A 64 -13.87 -3.59 -9.65
CA TYR A 64 -14.50 -3.21 -8.39
C TYR A 64 -15.77 -2.39 -8.67
N PRO A 65 -16.93 -2.71 -8.05
CA PRO A 65 -18.23 -2.14 -8.42
C PRO A 65 -18.47 -0.69 -7.95
N ALA A 66 -17.46 -0.02 -7.39
CA ALA A 66 -17.56 1.33 -6.86
C ALA A 66 -16.25 2.11 -7.10
N PRO A 67 -16.21 3.43 -6.88
CA PRO A 67 -14.98 4.19 -6.99
C PRO A 67 -13.91 3.70 -6.00
N LEU A 68 -12.70 3.37 -6.50
CA LEU A 68 -11.58 2.94 -5.66
C LEU A 68 -11.12 4.03 -4.67
N SER A 69 -11.34 5.31 -5.01
CA SER A 69 -11.04 6.45 -4.14
C SER A 69 -11.75 6.37 -2.78
N ALA A 70 -12.91 5.70 -2.71
CA ALA A 70 -13.65 5.51 -1.47
C ALA A 70 -13.02 4.49 -0.51
N LEU A 71 -12.09 3.66 -0.97
CA LEU A 71 -11.41 2.66 -0.13
C LEU A 71 -10.29 3.26 0.70
N GLY A 72 -9.64 4.32 0.20
CA GLY A 72 -8.51 4.96 0.85
C GLY A 72 -7.24 4.09 0.88
N GLU A 73 -6.39 4.33 1.88
CA GLU A 73 -5.15 3.58 2.08
C GLU A 73 -5.43 2.25 2.79
N PRO A 74 -4.93 1.10 2.28
CA PRO A 74 -5.05 -0.16 2.98
C PRO A 74 -4.15 -0.17 4.23
N VAL A 75 -4.69 -0.69 5.33
CA VAL A 75 -3.98 -0.94 6.58
C VAL A 75 -2.89 -1.98 6.35
N ARG A 76 -3.22 -3.07 5.63
CA ARG A 76 -2.30 -4.14 5.24
C ARG A 76 -2.67 -4.69 3.87
N GLN A 77 -1.69 -5.27 3.20
CA GLN A 77 -1.89 -5.99 1.94
C GLN A 77 -0.91 -7.16 1.82
N GLY A 78 -1.27 -8.20 1.08
CA GLY A 78 -0.39 -9.33 0.81
C GLY A 78 -1.07 -10.49 0.12
N VAL A 79 -0.27 -11.44 -0.35
CA VAL A 79 -0.79 -12.68 -0.97
C VAL A 79 -1.07 -13.70 0.12
N LEU A 80 -2.31 -14.20 0.17
CA LEU A 80 -2.76 -15.22 1.10
C LEU A 80 -3.37 -16.41 0.35
N THR A 81 -3.24 -17.61 0.93
CA THR A 81 -4.07 -18.76 0.53
C THR A 81 -5.42 -18.62 1.20
N VAL A 82 -6.49 -18.61 0.41
CA VAL A 82 -7.87 -18.46 0.87
C VAL A 82 -8.64 -19.74 0.56
N TRP A 83 -9.28 -20.30 1.58
CA TRP A 83 -10.20 -21.44 1.46
C TRP A 83 -11.62 -20.90 1.59
N GLU A 84 -12.46 -21.22 0.61
CA GLU A 84 -13.85 -20.82 0.60
C GLU A 84 -14.69 -22.08 0.82
N GLU A 85 -15.35 -22.14 1.98
CA GLU A 85 -16.28 -23.23 2.27
C GLU A 85 -17.61 -22.90 1.60
N SER A 86 -17.97 -23.68 0.59
CA SER A 86 -19.30 -23.62 -0.01
C SER A 86 -20.18 -24.67 0.65
N PRO A 87 -21.33 -24.31 1.25
CA PRO A 87 -22.21 -25.28 1.92
C PRO A 87 -22.69 -26.42 1.01
N GLU A 88 -22.61 -26.24 -0.31
CA GLU A 88 -22.99 -27.21 -1.34
C GLU A 88 -21.87 -28.21 -1.70
N ILE A 89 -20.62 -27.95 -1.34
CA ILE A 89 -19.46 -28.75 -1.76
C ILE A 89 -18.86 -29.47 -0.54
N LYS A 90 -19.08 -30.78 -0.44
CA LYS A 90 -18.59 -31.65 0.65
C LYS A 90 -17.08 -31.92 0.64
N THR A 91 -16.38 -31.53 -0.42
CA THR A 91 -14.93 -31.66 -0.54
C THR A 91 -14.24 -30.36 -0.09
N ALA A 92 -13.22 -30.48 0.75
CA ALA A 92 -12.39 -29.34 1.14
C ALA A 92 -11.91 -28.58 -0.10
N SER A 93 -12.29 -27.31 -0.22
CA SER A 93 -11.94 -26.52 -1.39
C SER A 93 -10.42 -26.36 -1.48
N ARG A 94 -9.86 -26.52 -2.69
CA ARG A 94 -8.43 -26.30 -2.91
C ARG A 94 -8.11 -24.84 -2.62
N GLY A 95 -7.22 -24.59 -1.67
CA GLY A 95 -6.79 -23.25 -1.28
C GLY A 95 -6.36 -22.41 -2.49
N GLN A 96 -6.85 -21.17 -2.52
CA GLN A 96 -6.70 -20.26 -3.65
C GLN A 96 -5.78 -19.10 -3.29
N GLN A 97 -4.75 -18.85 -4.09
CA GLN A 97 -3.90 -17.66 -3.90
C GLN A 97 -4.70 -16.39 -4.26
N ARG A 98 -4.76 -15.45 -3.34
CA ARG A 98 -5.44 -14.16 -3.49
C ARG A 98 -4.54 -13.04 -2.99
N GLN A 99 -4.48 -11.94 -3.74
CA GLN A 99 -4.02 -10.68 -3.17
C GLN A 99 -5.14 -10.15 -2.28
N VAL A 100 -4.83 -9.89 -1.01
CA VAL A 100 -5.79 -9.40 -0.03
C VAL A 100 -5.41 -7.99 0.38
N PHE A 101 -6.39 -7.09 0.37
CA PHE A 101 -6.28 -5.72 0.85
C PHE A 101 -7.19 -5.54 2.07
N LEU A 102 -6.61 -5.15 3.20
CA LEU A 102 -7.33 -4.82 4.43
C LEU A 102 -7.51 -3.31 4.51
N PHE A 103 -8.75 -2.84 4.50
CA PHE A 103 -9.14 -1.45 4.75
C PHE A 103 -9.81 -1.32 6.12
N LYS A 104 -10.09 -0.09 6.53
CA LYS A 104 -10.73 0.20 7.83
C LYS A 104 -12.07 -0.53 8.01
N ASP A 105 -12.90 -0.53 6.97
CA ASP A 105 -14.28 -1.04 7.06
C ASP A 105 -14.52 -2.33 6.25
N CYS A 106 -13.51 -2.80 5.51
CA CYS A 106 -13.67 -4.00 4.66
C CYS A 106 -12.35 -4.69 4.31
N VAL A 107 -12.46 -5.94 3.89
CA VAL A 107 -11.39 -6.74 3.28
C VAL A 107 -11.77 -6.98 1.83
N ILE A 108 -10.84 -6.74 0.90
CA ILE A 108 -11.00 -7.03 -0.52
C ILE A 108 -10.08 -8.16 -0.91
N LEU A 109 -10.63 -9.15 -1.61
CA LEU A 109 -9.90 -10.26 -2.19
C LEU A 109 -9.84 -10.07 -3.71
N CYS A 110 -8.62 -10.16 -4.24
CA CYS A 110 -8.34 -10.06 -5.66
C CYS A 110 -7.56 -11.28 -6.15
N LYS A 111 -7.71 -11.60 -7.44
CA LYS A 111 -6.83 -12.53 -8.15
C LYS A 111 -5.77 -11.71 -8.88
N LEU A 112 -4.49 -11.99 -8.62
CA LEU A 112 -3.40 -11.40 -9.40
C LEU A 112 -3.50 -11.88 -10.85
N LYS A 113 -3.55 -10.94 -11.79
CA LYS A 113 -3.47 -11.17 -13.23
C LYS A 113 -2.14 -10.60 -13.68
N ARG A 114 -1.21 -11.48 -14.03
CA ARG A 114 0.08 -11.07 -14.58
C ARG A 114 -0.11 -10.62 -16.01
N GLY A 115 0.39 -9.43 -16.34
CA GLY A 115 0.34 -8.93 -17.70
C GLY A 115 1.55 -9.41 -18.52
N PRO A 116 1.61 -9.10 -19.82
CA PRO A 116 2.71 -9.50 -20.70
C PRO A 116 4.05 -8.80 -20.39
N SER A 117 4.04 -7.72 -19.60
CA SER A 117 5.25 -6.99 -19.18
C SER A 117 5.24 -6.67 -17.69
N VAL A 118 6.42 -6.35 -17.13
CA VAL A 118 6.68 -6.17 -15.68
C VAL A 118 5.76 -5.12 -14.99
N ASN A 119 5.17 -4.19 -15.75
CA ASN A 119 4.29 -3.13 -15.22
C ASN A 119 2.82 -3.28 -15.63
N THR A 120 2.41 -4.46 -16.11
CA THR A 120 1.03 -4.71 -16.57
C THR A 120 0.24 -5.65 -15.66
N ASP A 121 0.78 -5.91 -14.47
CA ASP A 121 0.11 -6.71 -13.45
C ASP A 121 -1.09 -5.95 -12.86
N THR A 122 -2.24 -6.60 -12.81
CA THR A 122 -3.49 -6.06 -12.26
C THR A 122 -4.12 -7.01 -11.24
N TYR A 123 -5.02 -6.47 -10.43
CA TYR A 123 -5.72 -7.21 -9.38
C TYR A 123 -7.20 -7.31 -9.74
N VAL A 124 -7.64 -8.46 -10.23
CA VAL A 124 -9.05 -8.67 -10.59
C VAL A 124 -9.86 -8.90 -9.31
N PHE A 125 -10.80 -8.00 -9.01
CA PHE A 125 -11.71 -8.12 -7.87
C PHE A 125 -12.45 -9.47 -7.86
N LYS A 126 -12.55 -10.08 -6.67
CA LYS A 126 -13.27 -11.35 -6.45
C LYS A 126 -14.33 -11.26 -5.36
N ASN A 127 -13.98 -10.72 -4.20
CA ASN A 127 -14.91 -10.66 -3.08
C ASN A 127 -14.59 -9.47 -2.18
N LYS A 128 -15.60 -9.00 -1.43
CA LYS A 128 -15.50 -7.98 -0.40
C LYS A 128 -16.20 -8.48 0.87
N MET A 129 -15.48 -8.45 1.98
CA MET A 129 -16.03 -8.77 3.30
C MET A 129 -16.09 -7.49 4.13
N LYS A 130 -17.22 -7.24 4.81
CA LYS A 130 -17.34 -6.11 5.73
C LYS A 130 -16.67 -6.47 7.06
N VAL A 131 -15.82 -5.60 7.59
CA VAL A 131 -15.29 -5.74 8.95
C VAL A 131 -16.37 -5.21 9.90
N ARG A 132 -16.81 -6.04 10.85
CA ARG A 132 -17.65 -5.58 11.96
C ARG A 132 -16.70 -5.11 13.07
N ASN A 133 -16.89 -3.87 13.50
CA ASN A 133 -16.29 -3.38 14.75
C ASN A 133 -17.09 -3.92 15.93
#